data_AF-A0A060BZG5-F1
#
_entry.id   AF-A0A060BZG5-F1
#
_cell.length_a   1.000
_cell.length_b   1.000
_cell.length_c   1.000
_cell.angle_alpha   90.00
_cell.angle_beta   90.00
_cell.angle_gamma   90.00
#
_symmetry.space_group_name_H-M   'P 1'
#
loop_
_entity.id
_entity.type
_entity.pdbx_description
1 polymer ?
#
loop_
_entity_poly.entity_id
_entity_poly.type
_entity_poly.pdbx_seq_one_letter_code
_entity_poly.pdbx_strand_id
1 'polypeptide(L)' 'CITNEKERTIKLPLDFLDSGSAYKATLYCDGDDADYLTNPYSVIISEREVNAGTVLLLNLKKGGGAAIRVEKI' A
#
# COMPACT_ATOMS: atom_id res chain seq x y z
N CYS A 1 4.27 5.07 -4.31
CA CYS A 1 5.51 5.47 -3.59
C CYS A 1 6.64 4.61 -4.14
N ILE A 2 7.76 5.21 -4.58
CA ILE A 2 8.94 4.47 -5.06
C ILE A 2 9.92 4.37 -3.89
N THR A 3 10.40 3.17 -3.59
CA THR A 3 11.39 2.97 -2.53
C THR A 3 12.81 2.95 -3.09
N ASN A 4 13.78 3.19 -2.21
CA ASN A 4 15.20 3.05 -2.48
C ASN A 4 15.67 1.61 -2.19
N GLU A 5 16.97 1.35 -2.23
CA GLU A 5 17.60 0.04 -2.02
C GLU A 5 17.44 -0.57 -0.60
N LYS A 6 16.70 0.10 0.29
CA LYS A 6 16.43 -0.34 1.66
C LYS A 6 14.93 -0.59 1.84
N GLU A 7 14.62 -1.70 2.50
CA GLU A 7 13.26 -1.99 2.94
C GLU A 7 12.83 -0.94 3.97
N ARG A 8 11.58 -0.50 3.89
CA ARG A 8 11.02 0.43 4.89
C ARG A 8 9.54 0.20 5.07
N THR A 9 9.09 0.33 6.31
CA THR A 9 7.67 0.38 6.63
C THR A 9 7.23 1.82 6.70
N ILE A 10 6.26 2.21 5.86
CA ILE A 10 5.62 3.52 5.90
C ILE A 10 4.28 3.38 6.63
N LYS A 11 4.08 4.22 7.64
CA LYS A 11 2.77 4.45 8.25
C LYS A 11 2.10 5.58 7.48
N LEU A 12 1.06 5.26 6.71
CA LEU A 12 0.28 6.23 5.97
C LEU A 12 -1.07 6.45 6.69
N PRO A 13 -1.22 7.52 7.49
CA PRO A 13 -2.52 7.92 7.99
C PRO A 13 -3.42 8.32 6.81
N LEU A 14 -4.69 7.91 6.84
CA LEU A 14 -5.70 8.30 5.86
C LEU A 14 -6.59 9.45 6.38
N ASP A 15 -6.03 10.29 7.23
CA ASP A 15 -6.71 11.44 7.86
C ASP A 15 -7.14 12.52 6.86
N PHE A 16 -6.63 12.47 5.63
CA PHE A 16 -7.07 13.29 4.50
C PHE A 16 -8.43 12.88 3.90
N LEU A 17 -9.00 11.73 4.31
CA LEU A 17 -10.31 11.28 3.84
C LEU A 17 -11.46 12.00 4.56
N ASP A 18 -12.64 12.03 3.93
CA ASP A 18 -13.82 12.67 4.53
C ASP A 18 -14.21 11.96 5.84
N SER A 19 -14.38 12.73 6.91
CA SER A 19 -14.85 12.21 8.19
C SER A 19 -16.24 11.60 8.06
N GLY A 20 -16.41 10.36 8.53
CA GLY A 20 -17.69 9.65 8.51
C GLY A 20 -18.03 8.97 7.18
N SER A 21 -17.16 9.04 6.17
CA SER A 21 -17.30 8.27 4.94
C SER A 21 -16.50 6.97 4.99
N ALA A 22 -17.07 5.90 4.45
CA ALA A 22 -16.37 4.64 4.22
C ALA A 22 -15.72 4.67 2.83
N TYR A 23 -14.50 4.13 2.74
CA TYR A 23 -13.78 4.02 1.50
C TYR A 23 -13.28 2.59 1.31
N LYS A 24 -13.23 2.14 0.07
CA LYS A 24 -12.56 0.91 -0.32
C LYS A 24 -11.13 1.26 -0.71
N ALA A 25 -10.15 0.73 0.03
CA ALA A 25 -8.75 0.81 -0.32
C ALA A 25 -8.29 -0.48 -0.99
N THR A 26 -7.86 -0.39 -2.25
CA THR A 26 -7.15 -1.45 -2.96
C THR A 26 -5.66 -1.15 -2.92
N LEU A 27 -4.90 -2.00 -2.23
CA LEU A 27 -3.47 -1.90 -2.08
C LEU A 27 -2.80 -2.84 -3.08
N TYR A 28 -1.92 -2.28 -3.90
CA TYR A 28 -1.02 -2.99 -4.79
C TYR A 28 0.37 -2.87 -4.17
N CYS A 29 0.81 -3.93 -3.51
CA CYS A 29 2.13 -4.01 -2.88
C CYS A 29 2.94 -5.09 -3.58
N ASP A 30 4.26 -4.94 -3.60
CA ASP A 30 5.13 -6.05 -3.98
C ASP A 30 4.93 -7.25 -3.05
N GLY A 31 4.87 -8.44 -3.63
CA GLY A 31 4.72 -9.68 -2.89
C GLY A 31 5.92 -10.00 -2.01
N ASP A 32 5.75 -10.90 -1.05
CA ASP A 32 6.84 -11.26 -0.13
C ASP A 32 8.08 -11.81 -0.83
N ASP A 33 7.89 -12.45 -1.99
CA ASP A 33 8.93 -12.98 -2.89
C ASP A 33 9.27 -12.04 -4.06
N ALA A 34 8.87 -10.77 -4.01
CA ALA A 34 9.21 -9.81 -5.05
C ALA A 34 10.69 -9.45 -4.98
N ASP A 35 11.42 -9.81 -6.02
CA ASP A 35 12.81 -9.46 -6.22
C ASP A 35 12.98 -8.92 -7.64
N TYR A 36 13.52 -7.71 -7.75
CA TYR A 36 13.77 -7.05 -9.04
C TYR A 36 14.64 -7.91 -9.99
N LEU A 37 15.51 -8.76 -9.44
CA LEU A 37 16.41 -9.62 -10.22
C LEU A 37 15.82 -10.98 -10.57
N THR A 38 14.99 -11.57 -9.70
CA THR A 38 14.56 -12.97 -9.86
C THR A 38 13.05 -13.15 -10.03
N ASN A 39 12.21 -12.20 -9.58
CA ASN A 39 10.75 -12.27 -9.71
C ASN A 39 10.09 -10.88 -9.73
N PRO A 40 10.20 -10.13 -10.84
CA PRO A 40 9.76 -8.74 -10.91
C PRO A 40 8.23 -8.54 -10.95
N TYR A 41 7.44 -9.62 -11.06
CA TYR A 41 5.98 -9.54 -11.24
C TYR A 41 5.17 -9.98 -10.02
N SER A 42 5.82 -10.30 -8.89
CA SER A 42 5.10 -10.66 -7.67
C SER A 42 4.43 -9.43 -7.07
N VAL A 43 3.12 -9.28 -7.30
CA VAL A 43 2.31 -8.19 -6.74
C VAL A 43 1.18 -8.79 -5.92
N ILE A 44 1.09 -8.41 -4.66
CA ILE A 44 -0.05 -8.69 -3.79
C ILE A 44 -1.06 -7.57 -3.94
N ILE A 45 -2.26 -7.94 -4.38
CA ILE A 45 -3.42 -7.04 -4.42
C ILE A 45 -4.31 -7.40 -3.24
N SER A 46 -4.53 -6.44 -2.34
CA SER A 46 -5.42 -6.62 -1.20
C SER A 46 -6.46 -5.51 -1.15
N GLU A 47 -7.69 -5.84 -0.82
CA GLU A 47 -8.78 -4.88 -0.69
C GLU A 47 -9.24 -4.84 0.77
N ARG A 48 -9.45 -3.64 1.29
CA ARG A 48 -10.00 -3.44 2.64
C ARG A 48 -10.84 -2.18 2.71
N GLU A 49 -11.82 -2.21 3.60
CA GLU A 49 -12.57 -1.02 3.98
C GLU A 49 -11.72 -0.16 4.92
N VAL A 50 -11.70 1.14 4.67
CA VAL A 50 -10.92 2.13 5.41
C VAL A 50 -11.74 3.39 5.63
N ASN A 51 -11.36 4.18 6.63
CA ASN A 51 -11.95 5.46 6.95
C ASN A 51 -10.86 6.46 7.36
N ALA A 52 -11.24 7.71 7.65
CA ALA A 52 -10.32 8.76 8.05
C ALA A 52 -9.49 8.45 9.33
N GLY A 53 -9.94 7.51 10.16
CA GLY A 53 -9.19 7.04 11.34
C GLY A 53 -8.21 5.90 11.05
N THR A 54 -8.15 5.41 9.81
CA THR A 54 -7.34 4.25 9.45
C THR A 54 -5.90 4.65 9.16
N VAL A 55 -4.95 3.89 9.72
CA VAL A 55 -3.52 4.00 9.39
C VAL A 55 -3.09 2.77 8.60
N LEU A 56 -2.70 2.96 7.34
CA LEU A 56 -2.17 1.89 6.52
C LEU A 56 -0.69 1.67 6.81
N LEU A 57 -0.33 0.43 7.12
CA LEU A 57 1.06 -0.02 7.15
C LEU A 57 1.43 -0.53 5.76
N LEU A 58 2.36 0.15 5.10
CA LEU A 58 2.90 -0.24 3.80
C LEU A 58 4.34 -0.73 4.00
N ASN A 59 4.54 -2.03 3.81
CA ASN A 59 5.88 -2.61 3.81
C ASN A 59 6.43 -2.51 2.38
N LEU A 60 7.35 -1.58 2.16
CA LEU A 60 8.05 -1.43 0.88
C LEU A 60 9.31 -2.31 0.91
N LYS A 61 9.37 -3.31 0.03
CA LYS A 61 10.54 -4.16 -0.20
C LYS A 61 11.61 -3.40 -0.98
N LYS A 62 12.86 -3.87 -0.97
CA LYS A 62 13.99 -3.18 -1.65
C LYS A 62 13.72 -3.00 -3.14
N GLY A 63 13.88 -1.78 -3.67
CA GLY A 63 13.67 -1.49 -5.10
C GLY A 63 12.19 -1.57 -5.54
N GLY A 64 11.28 -1.79 -4.59
CA GLY A 64 9.87 -1.96 -4.83
C GLY A 64 9.05 -0.67 -4.77
N GLY A 65 7.73 -0.85 -4.79
CA GLY A 65 6.74 0.20 -4.66
C GLY A 65 5.44 -0.30 -4.07
N ALA A 66 4.63 0.66 -3.63
CA ALA A 66 3.23 0.42 -3.32
C ALA A 66 2.37 1.49 -3.98
N ALA A 67 1.24 1.06 -4.52
CA ALA A 67 0.15 1.92 -4.97
C ALA A 67 -1.11 1.61 -4.17
N ILE A 68 -1.88 2.64 -3.86
CA ILE A 68 -3.15 2.51 -3.16
C ILE A 68 -4.18 3.26 -3.98
N ARG A 69 -5.26 2.57 -4.34
CA ARG A 69 -6.47 3.19 -4.87
C ARG A 69 -7.47 3.28 -3.75
N VAL A 70 -8.02 4.47 -3.52
CA VAL A 70 -9.06 4.72 -2.52
C VAL A 70 -10.31 5.19 -3.25
N GLU A 71 -11.40 4.46 -3.09
CA GLU A 71 -12.69 4.78 -3.70
C GLU A 71 -13.75 4.96 -2.63
N LYS A 72 -14.55 6.03 -2.75
CA LYS A 72 -15.65 6.29 -1.83
C LYS A 72 -16.75 5.26 -2.08
N ILE A 73 -17.28 4.67 -1.01
CA ILE A 73 -18.43 3.77 -1.05
C ILE A 73 -19.71 4.61 -0.93
#